data_AF-B3RV09-F1
#
_entry.id   AF-B3RV09-F1
#
_cell.length_a   1.000
_cell.length_b   1.000
_cell.length_c   1.000
_cell.angle_alpha   90.00
_cell.angle_beta   90.00
_cell.angle_gamma   90.00
#
_symmetry.space_group_name_H-M   'P 1'
#
loop_
_entity.id
_entity.type
_entity.pdbx_description
1 polymer ?
#
loop_
_entity_poly.entity_id
_entity_poly.type
_entity_poly.pdbx_seq_one_letter_code
_entity_poly.pdbx_strand_id
1 'polypeptide(L)'
;MARSIADSLLSNYGFNGSDLARRFTEEYFHDPSRYYGGHIPIVFGNLQASNYTDPEGPASQQFNGSGSFGNGSGMRVAPVALFAYNASIEDAQALAAKTSRITHTHPNGVNGAIMQMLAVRESLTMDAAQGLDVYAFLDKMLIYMEDIEHTLPTTVTASMEGMDEKEKNVALGNGITAIEAIPAALMAFLCVACEPKNTFMDVIEYAIALGNDTDTIATMAGAIAGGYYGYNSLPKDWIEKCEGSSYAFDQAEKLFNYVIQRDK
;
A
#
# COMPACT_ATOMS: atom_id res chain seq x y z
N MET A 1 -6.28 -0.26 10.26
CA MET A 1 -6.23 -0.96 8.94
C MET A 1 -4.89 -1.65 8.67
N ALA A 2 -3.75 -0.95 8.48
CA ALA A 2 -2.46 -1.63 8.25
C ALA A 2 -2.07 -2.61 9.38
N ARG A 3 -2.26 -2.17 10.64
CA ARG A 3 -2.10 -3.01 11.84
C ARG A 3 -2.90 -4.31 11.75
N SER A 4 -4.17 -4.22 11.36
CA SER A 4 -5.08 -5.35 11.21
C SER A 4 -4.62 -6.36 10.14
N ILE A 5 -3.99 -5.90 9.05
CA ILE A 5 -3.38 -6.79 8.05
C ILE A 5 -2.22 -7.56 8.68
N ALA A 6 -1.27 -6.85 9.31
CA ALA A 6 -0.12 -7.50 9.94
C ALA A 6 -0.56 -8.56 10.96
N ASP A 7 -1.48 -8.21 11.86
CA ASP A 7 -1.96 -9.15 12.89
C ASP A 7 -2.68 -10.35 12.30
N SER A 8 -3.51 -10.16 11.27
CA SER A 8 -4.24 -11.25 10.64
C SER A 8 -3.28 -12.22 9.97
N LEU A 9 -2.31 -11.71 9.22
CA LEU A 9 -1.29 -12.53 8.55
C LEU A 9 -0.46 -13.32 9.57
N LEU A 10 0.00 -12.66 10.63
CA LEU A 10 0.79 -13.29 11.69
C LEU A 10 0.00 -14.33 12.47
N SER A 11 -1.27 -14.05 12.81
CA SER A 11 -2.11 -14.96 13.60
C SER A 11 -2.53 -16.21 12.82
N ASN A 12 -2.70 -16.09 11.50
CA ASN A 12 -3.16 -17.18 10.64
C ASN A 12 -2.04 -17.85 9.85
N TYR A 13 -0.80 -17.36 9.95
CA TYR A 13 0.34 -17.79 9.13
C TYR A 13 0.04 -17.75 7.61
N GLY A 14 -0.79 -16.78 7.20
CA GLY A 14 -1.27 -16.64 5.82
C GLY A 14 -2.54 -15.78 5.74
N PHE A 15 -3.15 -15.74 4.55
CA PHE A 15 -4.39 -15.00 4.35
C PHE A 15 -5.60 -15.74 4.91
N ASN A 16 -6.38 -15.06 5.76
CA ASN A 16 -7.70 -15.49 6.18
C ASN A 16 -8.67 -14.32 5.99
N GLY A 17 -9.47 -14.36 4.92
CA GLY A 17 -10.36 -13.25 4.56
C GLY A 17 -11.40 -12.92 5.63
N SER A 18 -11.98 -13.93 6.29
CA SER A 18 -12.96 -13.72 7.35
C SER A 18 -12.34 -13.11 8.62
N ASP A 19 -11.12 -13.53 8.98
CA ASP A 19 -10.38 -12.93 10.11
C ASP A 19 -9.99 -11.47 9.80
N LEU A 20 -9.46 -11.20 8.62
CA LEU A 20 -9.08 -9.85 8.22
C LEU A 20 -10.30 -8.91 8.16
N ALA A 21 -11.40 -9.37 7.56
CA ALA A 21 -12.65 -8.63 7.52
C ALA A 21 -13.15 -8.32 8.94
N ARG A 22 -13.12 -9.29 9.85
CA ARG A 22 -13.48 -9.08 11.26
C ARG A 22 -12.62 -8.00 11.91
N ARG A 23 -11.29 -8.10 11.82
CA ARG A 23 -10.37 -7.11 12.41
C ARG A 23 -10.56 -5.71 11.83
N PHE A 24 -10.84 -5.59 10.53
CA PHE A 24 -11.18 -4.30 9.94
C PHE A 24 -12.46 -3.71 10.54
N THR A 25 -13.51 -4.53 10.66
CA THR A 25 -14.76 -4.06 11.26
C THR A 25 -14.60 -3.72 12.75
N GLU A 26 -13.92 -4.54 13.53
CA GLU A 26 -13.69 -4.31 14.96
C GLU A 26 -12.91 -3.01 15.19
N GLU A 27 -11.84 -2.78 14.43
CA GLU A 27 -11.06 -1.53 14.48
C GLU A 27 -11.94 -0.31 14.16
N TYR A 28 -12.75 -0.39 13.10
CA TYR A 28 -13.65 0.71 12.71
C TYR A 28 -14.71 1.01 13.75
N PHE A 29 -15.38 -0.02 14.29
CA PHE A 29 -16.45 0.19 15.27
C PHE A 29 -15.90 0.53 16.66
N HIS A 30 -14.64 0.19 16.95
CA HIS A 30 -13.95 0.66 18.14
C HIS A 30 -13.67 2.17 18.09
N ASP A 31 -13.17 2.67 16.95
CA ASP A 31 -12.87 4.09 16.75
C ASP A 31 -13.24 4.56 15.32
N PRO A 32 -14.50 4.93 15.08
CA PRO A 32 -14.96 5.39 13.77
C PRO A 32 -14.44 6.80 13.43
N SER A 33 -13.78 7.49 14.37
CA SER A 33 -13.28 8.86 14.19
C SER A 33 -11.97 8.95 13.40
N ARG A 34 -11.37 7.81 13.02
CA ARG A 34 -10.12 7.71 12.24
C ARG A 34 -10.26 8.04 10.75
N TYR A 35 -11.18 8.94 10.39
CA TYR A 35 -11.32 9.52 9.04
C TYR A 35 -11.45 8.50 7.89
N TYR A 36 -12.20 7.42 8.10
CA TYR A 36 -12.47 6.43 7.06
C TYR A 36 -13.27 7.01 5.87
N GLY A 37 -13.03 6.47 4.67
CA GLY A 37 -13.78 6.84 3.46
C GLY A 37 -15.29 6.57 3.61
N GLY A 38 -16.12 7.46 3.06
CA GLY A 38 -17.57 7.51 3.35
C GLY A 38 -18.39 6.26 3.02
N HIS A 39 -17.88 5.36 2.17
CA HIS A 39 -18.56 4.10 1.80
C HIS A 39 -18.19 2.91 2.69
N ILE A 40 -17.09 2.99 3.43
CA ILE A 40 -16.59 1.93 4.32
C ILE A 40 -17.60 1.52 5.40
N PRO A 41 -18.39 2.42 6.03
CA PRO A 41 -19.38 2.02 7.03
C PRO A 41 -20.41 1.00 6.51
N ILE A 42 -20.82 1.12 5.24
CA ILE A 42 -21.77 0.20 4.60
C ILE A 42 -21.12 -1.16 4.38
N VAL A 43 -19.89 -1.20 3.85
CA VAL A 43 -19.13 -2.44 3.64
C VAL A 43 -18.97 -3.19 4.97
N PHE A 44 -18.58 -2.48 6.03
CA PHE A 44 -18.34 -3.07 7.34
C PHE A 44 -19.63 -3.55 8.03
N GLY A 45 -20.72 -2.79 7.91
CA GLY A 45 -22.04 -3.25 8.38
C GLY A 45 -22.50 -4.53 7.68
N ASN A 46 -22.30 -4.61 6.35
CA ASN A 46 -22.67 -5.80 5.57
C ASN A 46 -21.78 -7.01 5.89
N LEU A 47 -20.48 -6.81 6.15
CA LEU A 47 -19.58 -7.88 6.60
C LEU A 47 -19.99 -8.44 7.97
N GLN A 48 -20.39 -7.59 8.91
CA GLN A 48 -20.94 -8.03 10.19
C GLN A 48 -22.26 -8.79 10.00
N ALA A 49 -23.17 -8.28 9.16
CA ALA A 49 -24.46 -8.90 8.91
C ALA A 49 -24.34 -10.28 8.24
N SER A 50 -23.32 -10.50 7.41
CA SER A 50 -23.04 -11.81 6.79
C SER A 50 -22.22 -12.74 7.68
N ASN A 51 -21.89 -12.34 8.92
CA ASN A 51 -20.97 -13.06 9.81
C ASN A 51 -19.64 -13.42 9.11
N TYR A 52 -19.17 -12.54 8.23
CA TYR A 52 -17.90 -12.67 7.51
C TYR A 52 -17.76 -13.94 6.65
N THR A 53 -18.85 -14.61 6.28
CA THR A 53 -18.79 -15.84 5.45
C THR A 53 -18.44 -15.55 3.99
N ASP A 54 -18.75 -14.34 3.53
CA ASP A 54 -18.34 -13.81 2.23
C ASP A 54 -17.56 -12.50 2.45
N PRO A 55 -16.22 -12.58 2.62
CA PRO A 55 -15.41 -11.44 3.01
C PRO A 55 -15.15 -10.44 1.86
N GLU A 56 -15.47 -10.78 0.60
CA GLU A 56 -15.29 -9.90 -0.57
C GLU A 56 -16.64 -9.39 -1.12
N GLY A 57 -17.74 -10.13 -0.90
CA GLY A 57 -19.07 -9.80 -1.39
C GLY A 57 -19.52 -8.37 -1.11
N PRO A 58 -19.48 -7.87 0.14
CA PRO A 58 -19.88 -6.50 0.45
C PRO A 58 -19.10 -5.43 -0.31
N ALA A 59 -17.80 -5.65 -0.53
CA ALA A 59 -16.96 -4.71 -1.26
C ALA A 59 -17.29 -4.70 -2.77
N SER A 60 -17.61 -5.87 -3.33
CA SER A 60 -17.97 -6.01 -4.75
C SER A 60 -19.27 -5.29 -5.11
N GLN A 61 -20.17 -5.09 -4.16
CA GLN A 61 -21.44 -4.38 -4.36
C GLN A 61 -21.31 -2.86 -4.36
N GLN A 62 -20.16 -2.30 -3.96
CA GLN A 62 -19.96 -0.86 -3.97
C GLN A 62 -20.03 -0.30 -5.39
N PHE A 63 -20.46 0.97 -5.50
CA PHE A 63 -20.50 1.72 -6.77
C PHE A 63 -21.25 0.97 -7.89
N ASN A 64 -22.42 0.43 -7.57
CA ASN A 64 -23.27 -0.34 -8.49
C ASN A 64 -22.58 -1.59 -9.06
N GLY A 65 -21.72 -2.23 -8.27
CA GLY A 65 -21.04 -3.47 -8.66
C GLY A 65 -19.65 -3.29 -9.26
N SER A 66 -19.17 -2.06 -9.45
CA SER A 66 -17.83 -1.81 -9.98
C SER A 66 -16.72 -1.90 -8.93
N GLY A 67 -17.08 -1.74 -7.65
CA GLY A 67 -16.12 -1.70 -6.55
C GLY A 67 -15.43 -0.35 -6.37
N SER A 68 -14.78 -0.16 -5.22
CA SER A 68 -14.00 1.06 -4.95
C SER A 68 -12.66 1.05 -5.70
N PHE A 69 -12.36 2.16 -6.40
CA PHE A 69 -11.05 2.46 -7.00
C PHE A 69 -10.17 3.39 -6.14
N GLY A 70 -10.58 3.65 -4.89
CA GLY A 70 -9.82 4.47 -3.94
C GLY A 70 -8.46 3.87 -3.57
N ASN A 71 -7.58 4.70 -3.04
CA ASN A 71 -6.22 4.32 -2.61
C ASN A 71 -6.18 3.61 -1.24
N GLY A 72 -7.32 3.46 -0.56
CA GLY A 72 -7.39 2.89 0.79
C GLY A 72 -6.95 1.43 0.89
N SER A 73 -6.83 0.72 -0.24
CA SER A 73 -6.17 -0.58 -0.33
C SER A 73 -4.65 -0.48 -0.30
N GLY A 74 -4.08 0.50 -1.02
CA GLY A 74 -2.64 0.77 -1.09
C GLY A 74 -2.07 1.34 0.20
N MET A 75 -2.79 2.26 0.85
CA MET A 75 -2.33 2.93 2.09
C MET A 75 -1.97 1.96 3.24
N ARG A 76 -2.46 0.72 3.17
CA ARG A 76 -2.36 -0.28 4.24
C ARG A 76 -1.59 -1.54 3.86
N VAL A 77 -1.09 -1.65 2.63
CA VAL A 77 -0.59 -2.92 2.07
C VAL A 77 0.85 -3.26 2.48
N ALA A 78 1.62 -2.32 3.02
CA ALA A 78 3.03 -2.51 3.36
C ALA A 78 3.35 -3.78 4.20
N PRO A 79 2.52 -4.19 5.20
CA PRO A 79 2.75 -5.45 5.92
C PRO A 79 2.73 -6.70 5.04
N VAL A 80 2.02 -6.68 3.91
CA VAL A 80 2.03 -7.77 2.92
C VAL A 80 3.42 -7.92 2.31
N ALA A 81 4.08 -6.82 1.95
CA ALA A 81 5.43 -6.84 1.38
C ALA A 81 6.44 -7.46 2.35
N LEU A 82 6.34 -7.12 3.63
CA LEU A 82 7.18 -7.68 4.69
C LEU A 82 6.89 -9.16 4.92
N PHE A 83 5.61 -9.53 5.04
CA PHE A 83 5.21 -10.92 5.30
C PHE A 83 5.56 -11.86 4.14
N ALA A 84 5.42 -11.39 2.91
CA ALA A 84 5.67 -12.15 1.69
C ALA A 84 7.08 -11.94 1.12
N TYR A 85 8.03 -11.44 1.92
CA TYR A 85 9.38 -11.12 1.46
C TYR A 85 10.06 -12.30 0.74
N ASN A 86 9.94 -13.51 1.29
CA ASN A 86 10.49 -14.75 0.73
C ASN A 86 9.53 -15.52 -0.19
N ALA A 87 8.30 -15.05 -0.40
CA ALA A 87 7.35 -15.69 -1.32
C ALA A 87 7.74 -15.44 -2.78
N SER A 88 7.15 -16.15 -3.75
CA SER A 88 7.30 -15.74 -5.15
C SER A 88 6.67 -14.36 -5.39
N ILE A 89 6.96 -13.71 -6.52
CA ILE A 89 6.31 -12.44 -6.88
C ILE A 89 4.81 -12.67 -7.04
N GLU A 90 4.42 -13.74 -7.71
CA GLU A 90 3.03 -14.11 -7.99
C GLU A 90 2.23 -14.34 -6.71
N ASP A 91 2.81 -15.06 -5.73
CA ASP A 91 2.17 -15.29 -4.43
C ASP A 91 2.00 -13.99 -3.63
N ALA A 92 3.00 -13.09 -3.68
CA ALA A 92 2.92 -11.79 -3.02
C ALA A 92 1.85 -10.89 -3.68
N GLN A 93 1.80 -10.86 -5.01
CA GLN A 93 0.76 -10.13 -5.77
C GLN A 93 -0.63 -10.68 -5.45
N ALA A 94 -0.80 -12.00 -5.44
CA ALA A 94 -2.06 -12.66 -5.09
C ALA A 94 -2.48 -12.33 -3.65
N LEU A 95 -1.54 -12.28 -2.72
CA LEU A 95 -1.81 -11.89 -1.33
C LEU A 95 -2.24 -10.43 -1.23
N ALA A 96 -1.54 -9.51 -1.88
CA ALA A 96 -1.92 -8.10 -1.94
C ALA A 96 -3.33 -7.91 -2.51
N ALA A 97 -3.64 -8.61 -3.61
CA ALA A 97 -4.97 -8.59 -4.22
C ALA A 97 -6.07 -9.06 -3.25
N LYS A 98 -5.85 -10.20 -2.58
CA LYS A 98 -6.80 -10.75 -1.59
C LYS A 98 -7.07 -9.77 -0.43
N THR A 99 -6.04 -9.12 0.12
CA THR A 99 -6.23 -8.11 1.19
C THR A 99 -6.91 -6.83 0.70
N SER A 100 -6.74 -6.47 -0.58
CA SER A 100 -7.41 -5.33 -1.20
C SER A 100 -8.93 -5.58 -1.34
N ARG A 101 -9.30 -6.74 -1.88
CA ARG A 101 -10.68 -7.13 -2.23
C ARG A 101 -11.67 -7.16 -1.08
N ILE A 102 -11.20 -7.19 0.18
CA ILE A 102 -12.04 -7.01 1.37
C ILE A 102 -12.78 -5.66 1.37
N THR A 103 -12.25 -4.64 0.70
CA THR A 103 -12.86 -3.29 0.63
C THR A 103 -12.78 -2.63 -0.75
N HIS A 104 -11.86 -3.06 -1.61
CA HIS A 104 -11.60 -2.47 -2.92
C HIS A 104 -11.51 -3.60 -3.94
N THR A 105 -12.57 -3.80 -4.72
CA THR A 105 -12.65 -4.85 -5.75
C THR A 105 -12.43 -4.32 -7.16
N HIS A 106 -12.42 -3.00 -7.35
CA HIS A 106 -12.17 -2.38 -8.65
C HIS A 106 -10.72 -2.64 -9.09
N PRO A 107 -10.45 -2.95 -10.37
CA PRO A 107 -9.09 -3.19 -10.88
C PRO A 107 -8.08 -2.12 -10.46
N ASN A 108 -8.39 -0.83 -10.67
CA ASN A 108 -7.53 0.27 -10.23
C ASN A 108 -7.15 0.23 -8.72
N GLY A 109 -8.10 -0.10 -7.82
CA GLY A 109 -7.82 -0.20 -6.39
C GLY A 109 -7.02 -1.46 -6.03
N VAL A 110 -7.24 -2.56 -6.74
CA VAL A 110 -6.49 -3.83 -6.56
C VAL A 110 -5.07 -3.68 -7.09
N ASN A 111 -4.93 -3.24 -8.35
CA ASN A 111 -3.65 -3.07 -9.04
C ASN A 111 -2.80 -1.99 -8.36
N GLY A 112 -3.41 -0.91 -7.86
CA GLY A 112 -2.71 0.08 -7.03
C GLY A 112 -2.11 -0.55 -5.78
N ALA A 113 -2.88 -1.36 -5.03
CA ALA A 113 -2.34 -2.04 -3.84
C ALA A 113 -1.20 -3.02 -4.19
N ILE A 114 -1.29 -3.70 -5.33
CA ILE A 114 -0.21 -4.57 -5.79
C ILE A 114 1.05 -3.75 -6.13
N MET A 115 0.90 -2.65 -6.88
CA MET A 115 2.01 -1.75 -7.22
C MET A 115 2.70 -1.21 -5.96
N GLN A 116 1.93 -0.72 -4.98
CA GLN A 116 2.51 -0.23 -3.72
C GLN A 116 3.22 -1.35 -2.95
N MET A 117 2.66 -2.56 -2.91
CA MET A 117 3.30 -3.70 -2.25
C MET A 117 4.62 -4.07 -2.94
N LEU A 118 4.65 -4.11 -4.27
CA LEU A 118 5.85 -4.39 -5.06
C LEU A 118 6.91 -3.32 -4.84
N ALA A 119 6.53 -2.05 -4.83
CA ALA A 119 7.46 -0.93 -4.60
C ALA A 119 8.11 -1.02 -3.20
N VAL A 120 7.32 -1.30 -2.15
CA VAL A 120 7.87 -1.55 -0.81
C VAL A 120 8.78 -2.78 -0.83
N ARG A 121 8.36 -3.89 -1.43
CA ARG A 121 9.14 -5.12 -1.47
C ARG A 121 10.48 -4.95 -2.19
N GLU A 122 10.49 -4.29 -3.34
CA GLU A 122 11.70 -3.99 -4.11
C GLU A 122 12.66 -3.13 -3.30
N SER A 123 12.14 -2.08 -2.63
CA SER A 123 12.96 -1.18 -1.81
C SER A 123 13.73 -1.88 -0.68
N LEU A 124 13.20 -2.99 -0.14
CA LEU A 124 13.85 -3.78 0.90
C LEU A 124 15.10 -4.53 0.42
N THR A 125 15.27 -4.68 -0.89
CA THR A 125 16.42 -5.39 -1.49
C THR A 125 17.53 -4.45 -1.95
N MET A 126 17.29 -3.15 -1.85
CA MET A 126 18.19 -2.11 -2.31
C MET A 126 19.17 -1.70 -1.19
N ASP A 127 20.32 -1.17 -1.60
CA ASP A 127 21.31 -0.59 -0.69
C ASP A 127 21.41 0.92 -0.95
N ALA A 128 20.92 1.72 -0.01
CA ALA A 128 20.97 3.18 -0.14
C ALA A 128 22.39 3.73 -0.31
N ALA A 129 23.43 3.02 0.17
CA ALA A 129 24.82 3.43 -0.04
C ALA A 129 25.28 3.33 -1.49
N GLN A 130 24.58 2.55 -2.33
CA GLN A 130 24.85 2.39 -3.76
C GLN A 130 24.06 3.37 -4.63
N GLY A 131 23.18 4.17 -4.03
CA GLY A 131 22.28 5.06 -4.74
C GLY A 131 21.06 4.35 -5.32
N LEU A 132 20.16 5.12 -5.93
CA LEU A 132 18.93 4.63 -6.54
C LEU A 132 19.01 4.78 -8.06
N ASP A 133 18.96 3.66 -8.77
CA ASP A 133 18.71 3.65 -10.21
C ASP A 133 17.20 3.71 -10.46
N VAL A 134 16.72 4.92 -10.74
CA VAL A 134 15.30 5.21 -10.97
C VAL A 134 14.75 4.42 -12.16
N TYR A 135 15.52 4.28 -13.24
CA TYR A 135 15.06 3.60 -14.44
C TYR A 135 14.97 2.10 -14.21
N ALA A 136 15.98 1.49 -13.59
CA ALA A 136 15.93 0.07 -13.23
C ALA A 136 14.77 -0.26 -12.30
N PHE A 137 14.47 0.62 -11.34
CA PHE A 137 13.31 0.46 -10.46
C PHE A 137 11.99 0.51 -11.25
N LEU A 138 11.81 1.52 -12.10
CA LEU A 138 10.61 1.68 -12.91
C LEU A 138 10.43 0.53 -13.91
N ASP A 139 11.49 0.08 -14.57
CA ASP A 139 11.46 -1.05 -15.50
C ASP A 139 10.98 -2.33 -14.80
N LYS A 140 11.47 -2.61 -13.58
CA LYS A 140 10.96 -3.74 -12.79
C LYS A 140 9.48 -3.60 -12.45
N MET A 141 9.05 -2.41 -12.03
CA MET A 141 7.63 -2.17 -11.72
C MET A 141 6.74 -2.36 -12.95
N LEU A 142 7.17 -1.89 -14.12
CA LEU A 142 6.45 -2.08 -15.37
C LEU A 142 6.34 -3.57 -15.74
N ILE A 143 7.44 -4.32 -15.66
CA ILE A 143 7.44 -5.77 -15.92
C ILE A 143 6.45 -6.49 -14.98
N TYR A 144 6.50 -6.19 -13.68
CA TYR A 144 5.59 -6.85 -12.73
C TYR A 144 4.11 -6.51 -12.95
N MET A 145 3.82 -5.31 -13.48
CA MET A 145 2.45 -4.87 -13.71
C MET A 145 1.91 -5.26 -15.08
N GLU A 146 2.74 -5.46 -16.11
CA GLU A 146 2.32 -5.89 -17.44
C GLU A 146 1.49 -7.19 -17.37
N ASP A 147 1.96 -8.19 -16.62
CA ASP A 147 1.25 -9.45 -16.39
C ASP A 147 -0.11 -9.27 -15.68
N ILE A 148 -0.21 -8.27 -14.80
CA ILE A 148 -1.42 -8.00 -14.01
C ILE A 148 -2.43 -7.21 -14.83
N GLU A 149 -2.01 -6.19 -15.58
CA GLU A 149 -2.91 -5.35 -16.35
C GLU A 149 -3.47 -6.07 -17.58
N HIS A 150 -2.72 -7.01 -18.16
CA HIS A 150 -3.27 -7.91 -19.19
C HIS A 150 -4.37 -8.83 -18.65
N THR A 151 -4.33 -9.19 -17.37
CA THR A 151 -5.33 -10.05 -16.72
C THR A 151 -6.48 -9.25 -16.07
N LEU A 152 -6.24 -7.97 -15.74
CA LEU A 152 -7.17 -7.02 -15.13
C LEU A 152 -7.01 -5.64 -15.80
N PRO A 153 -7.69 -5.36 -16.93
CA PRO A 153 -7.47 -4.15 -17.71
C PRO A 153 -7.71 -2.89 -16.86
N THR A 154 -6.72 -2.01 -16.80
CA THR A 154 -6.80 -0.66 -16.22
C THR A 154 -7.18 0.35 -17.30
N THR A 155 -7.93 1.39 -16.94
CA THR A 155 -8.35 2.48 -17.87
C THR A 155 -7.23 3.47 -18.19
N VAL A 156 -6.04 3.31 -17.60
CA VAL A 156 -4.95 4.30 -17.63
C VAL A 156 -4.29 4.40 -19.01
N THR A 157 -4.15 3.27 -19.72
CA THR A 157 -3.54 3.26 -21.06
C THR A 157 -4.37 4.02 -22.11
N ALA A 158 -5.69 4.10 -21.94
CA ALA A 158 -6.58 4.83 -22.84
C ALA A 158 -6.63 6.35 -22.59
N SER A 159 -6.26 6.81 -21.39
CA SER A 159 -6.42 8.23 -21.00
C SER A 159 -5.20 9.10 -21.24
N MET A 160 -4.05 8.52 -21.61
CA MET A 160 -2.77 9.25 -21.74
C MET A 160 -2.29 9.44 -23.20
N GLU A 161 -3.05 8.95 -24.19
CA GLU A 161 -2.78 9.22 -25.60
C GLU A 161 -2.99 10.71 -25.92
N GLY A 162 -1.91 11.41 -26.28
CA GLY A 162 -1.97 12.79 -26.79
C GLY A 162 -1.64 13.91 -25.79
N MET A 163 -1.31 13.60 -24.53
CA MET A 163 -0.92 14.61 -23.51
C MET A 163 0.56 15.00 -23.63
N ASP A 164 0.88 16.28 -23.39
CA ASP A 164 2.28 16.76 -23.32
C ASP A 164 2.97 16.39 -21.98
N GLU A 165 4.30 16.52 -21.88
CA GLU A 165 5.05 16.14 -20.66
C GLU A 165 4.66 16.94 -19.40
N LYS A 166 4.23 18.19 -19.57
CA LYS A 166 3.82 19.05 -18.45
C LYS A 166 2.42 18.65 -17.98
N GLU A 167 1.55 18.28 -18.91
CA GLU A 167 0.24 17.68 -18.65
C GLU A 167 0.39 16.30 -18.00
N LYS A 168 1.35 15.47 -18.42
CA LYS A 168 1.65 14.17 -17.76
C LYS A 168 2.14 14.35 -16.32
N ASN A 169 2.98 15.36 -16.06
CA ASN A 169 3.45 15.69 -14.71
C ASN A 169 2.35 16.29 -13.81
N VAL A 170 1.30 16.90 -14.40
CA VAL A 170 0.07 17.28 -13.70
C VAL A 170 -0.92 16.10 -13.61
N ALA A 171 -0.86 15.15 -14.55
CA ALA A 171 -1.81 14.04 -14.71
C ALA A 171 -1.66 12.91 -13.70
N LEU A 172 -0.54 12.84 -12.97
CA LEU A 172 -0.40 11.84 -11.91
C LEU A 172 -1.33 12.11 -10.73
N GLY A 173 -1.90 13.32 -10.62
CA GLY A 173 -2.83 13.68 -9.55
C GLY A 173 -2.23 13.51 -8.15
N ASN A 174 -3.02 13.85 -7.14
CA ASN A 174 -2.66 13.73 -5.72
C ASN A 174 -3.93 13.44 -4.87
N GLY A 175 -4.95 12.89 -5.53
CA GLY A 175 -6.27 12.66 -4.95
C GLY A 175 -6.43 11.28 -4.33
N ILE A 176 -7.64 11.02 -3.84
CA ILE A 176 -8.01 9.82 -3.09
C ILE A 176 -8.08 8.54 -3.95
N THR A 177 -7.88 8.65 -5.27
CA THR A 177 -7.95 7.50 -6.16
C THR A 177 -6.62 6.76 -6.22
N ALA A 178 -6.66 5.44 -6.40
CA ALA A 178 -5.43 4.64 -6.46
C ALA A 178 -4.53 5.04 -7.64
N ILE A 179 -5.12 5.40 -8.78
CA ILE A 179 -4.37 5.83 -9.98
C ILE A 179 -3.69 7.19 -9.79
N GLU A 180 -4.10 7.97 -8.79
CA GLU A 180 -3.48 9.26 -8.48
C GLU A 180 -2.46 9.15 -7.33
N ALA A 181 -2.88 8.61 -6.19
CA ALA A 181 -2.05 8.60 -4.99
C ALA A 181 -0.86 7.63 -5.06
N ILE A 182 -1.01 6.47 -5.73
CA ILE A 182 0.08 5.49 -5.82
C ILE A 182 1.22 6.06 -6.66
N PRO A 183 1.01 6.58 -7.89
CA PRO A 183 2.09 7.18 -8.63
C PRO A 183 2.68 8.43 -7.96
N ALA A 184 1.86 9.23 -7.27
CA ALA A 184 2.36 10.36 -6.48
C ALA A 184 3.33 9.92 -5.37
N ALA A 185 3.01 8.82 -4.66
CA ALA A 185 3.89 8.25 -3.63
C ALA A 185 5.19 7.68 -4.21
N LEU A 186 5.12 6.97 -5.35
CA LEU A 186 6.30 6.51 -6.07
C LEU A 186 7.16 7.69 -6.53
N MET A 187 6.56 8.73 -7.10
CA MET A 187 7.27 9.94 -7.53
C MET A 187 7.99 10.60 -6.35
N ALA A 188 7.31 10.77 -5.22
CA ALA A 188 7.91 11.37 -4.03
C ALA A 188 9.16 10.61 -3.58
N PHE A 189 9.13 9.27 -3.61
CA PHE A 189 10.32 8.47 -3.35
C PHE A 189 11.38 8.62 -4.45
N LEU A 190 11.03 8.35 -5.71
CA LEU A 190 12.00 8.24 -6.81
C LEU A 190 12.69 9.57 -7.14
N CYS A 191 11.96 10.69 -7.11
CA CYS A 191 12.51 12.01 -7.42
C CYS A 191 13.39 12.57 -6.29
N VAL A 192 13.19 12.10 -5.06
CA VAL A 192 13.94 12.60 -3.90
C VAL A 192 15.10 11.67 -3.57
N ALA A 193 14.87 10.36 -3.51
CA ALA A 193 15.89 9.39 -3.11
C ALA A 193 16.97 9.13 -4.17
N CYS A 194 16.76 9.57 -5.42
CA CYS A 194 17.78 9.50 -6.46
C CYS A 194 18.99 10.41 -6.18
N GLU A 195 18.82 11.43 -5.34
CA GLU A 195 19.90 12.31 -4.87
C GLU A 195 20.52 11.74 -3.59
N PRO A 196 21.80 11.29 -3.61
CA PRO A 196 22.41 10.54 -2.49
C PRO A 196 22.48 11.29 -1.14
N LYS A 197 22.36 12.62 -1.17
CA LYS A 197 22.36 13.48 0.03
C LYS A 197 20.99 13.54 0.72
N ASN A 198 19.93 13.16 0.02
CA ASN A 198 18.57 13.22 0.54
C ASN A 198 18.30 12.03 1.44
N THR A 199 17.43 12.26 2.40
CA THR A 199 17.11 11.36 3.50
C THR A 199 15.66 10.91 3.44
N PHE A 200 15.30 9.99 4.34
CA PHE A 200 13.90 9.63 4.58
C PHE A 200 13.00 10.86 4.83
N MET A 201 13.50 11.86 5.58
CA MET A 201 12.72 13.06 5.90
C MET A 201 12.38 13.87 4.65
N ASP A 202 13.34 14.02 3.74
CA ASP A 202 13.13 14.76 2.48
C ASP A 202 12.02 14.11 1.64
N VAL A 203 11.92 12.77 1.64
CA VAL A 203 10.85 12.05 0.92
C VAL A 203 9.49 12.34 1.55
N ILE A 204 9.38 12.29 2.88
CA ILE A 204 8.13 12.58 3.58
C ILE A 204 7.71 14.04 3.39
N GLU A 205 8.64 14.98 3.51
CA GLU A 205 8.37 16.40 3.30
C GLU A 205 7.89 16.69 1.88
N TYR A 206 8.53 16.07 0.87
CA TYR A 206 8.08 16.18 -0.51
C TYR A 206 6.69 15.59 -0.72
N ALA A 207 6.43 14.39 -0.18
CA ALA A 207 5.12 13.74 -0.28
C ALA A 207 3.99 14.60 0.32
N ILE A 208 4.23 15.23 1.47
CA ILE A 208 3.28 16.16 2.09
C ILE A 208 3.12 17.43 1.24
N ALA A 209 4.21 17.95 0.67
CA ALA A 209 4.18 19.15 -0.16
C ALA A 209 3.38 18.99 -1.48
N LEU A 210 3.16 17.75 -1.94
CA LEU A 210 2.27 17.47 -3.08
C LEU A 210 0.81 17.87 -2.79
N GLY A 211 0.39 17.94 -1.52
CA GLY A 211 -0.93 18.40 -1.11
C GLY A 211 -2.05 17.37 -1.35
N ASN A 212 -3.30 17.81 -1.09
CA ASN A 212 -4.53 17.02 -1.23
C ASN A 212 -4.56 15.79 -0.29
N ASP A 213 -4.40 14.56 -0.78
CA ASP A 213 -4.39 13.35 0.07
C ASP A 213 -3.02 13.09 0.73
N THR A 214 -2.58 14.07 1.52
CA THR A 214 -1.21 14.14 2.04
C THR A 214 -0.86 12.97 2.96
N ASP A 215 -1.79 12.51 3.80
CA ASP A 215 -1.56 11.41 4.73
C ASP A 215 -1.40 10.08 4.01
N THR A 216 -2.25 9.80 3.02
CA THR A 216 -2.16 8.56 2.23
C THR A 216 -0.92 8.53 1.35
N ILE A 217 -0.60 9.65 0.68
CA ILE A 217 0.60 9.72 -0.17
C ILE A 217 1.86 9.60 0.70
N ALA A 218 1.95 10.32 1.81
CA ALA A 218 3.10 10.26 2.70
C ALA A 218 3.26 8.89 3.39
N THR A 219 2.17 8.21 3.77
CA THR A 219 2.29 6.86 4.35
C THR A 219 2.80 5.83 3.34
N MET A 220 2.42 5.97 2.06
CA MET A 220 2.86 5.07 1.00
C MET A 220 4.32 5.36 0.58
N ALA A 221 4.68 6.63 0.40
CA ALA A 221 6.05 7.05 0.12
C ALA A 221 6.99 6.66 1.28
N GLY A 222 6.55 6.86 2.53
CA GLY A 222 7.28 6.49 3.73
C GLY A 222 7.49 4.98 3.87
N ALA A 223 6.54 4.15 3.44
CA ALA A 223 6.73 2.70 3.45
C ALA A 223 7.84 2.27 2.47
N ILE A 224 7.92 2.89 1.29
CA ILE A 224 8.97 2.62 0.30
C ILE A 224 10.32 3.16 0.79
N ALA A 225 10.35 4.43 1.22
CA ALA A 225 11.56 5.06 1.73
C ALA A 225 12.10 4.37 2.99
N GLY A 226 11.22 3.87 3.88
CA GLY A 226 11.62 3.11 5.05
C GLY A 226 12.28 1.78 4.71
N GLY A 227 11.84 1.11 3.64
CA GLY A 227 12.50 -0.08 3.12
C GLY A 227 13.88 0.23 2.52
N TYR A 228 14.00 1.34 1.79
CA TYR A 228 15.25 1.77 1.16
C TYR A 228 16.30 2.29 2.13
N TYR A 229 15.95 3.22 3.02
CA TYR A 229 16.89 3.88 3.94
C TYR A 229 17.13 3.07 5.24
N GLY A 230 16.20 2.17 5.59
CA GLY A 230 16.28 1.35 6.80
C GLY A 230 15.96 2.09 8.11
N TYR A 231 15.72 1.31 9.17
CA TYR A 231 15.26 1.81 10.48
C TYR A 231 16.19 2.84 11.13
N ASN A 232 17.51 2.65 11.02
CA ASN A 232 18.49 3.55 11.64
C ASN A 232 18.50 4.96 11.04
N SER A 233 17.93 5.13 9.85
CA SER A 233 17.81 6.40 9.15
C SER A 233 16.55 7.18 9.53
N LEU A 234 15.65 6.59 10.31
CA LEU A 234 14.39 7.22 10.71
C LEU A 234 14.61 8.23 11.86
N PRO A 235 14.00 9.43 11.81
CA PRO A 235 14.13 10.44 12.86
C PRO A 235 13.42 10.01 14.15
N LYS A 236 14.20 9.75 15.21
CA LYS A 236 13.69 9.31 16.53
C LYS A 236 12.64 10.26 17.10
N ASP A 237 12.90 11.56 17.02
CA ASP A 237 11.98 12.61 17.51
C ASP A 237 10.63 12.62 16.78
N TRP A 238 10.56 12.09 15.55
CA TRP A 238 9.27 11.93 14.85
C TRP A 238 8.57 10.66 15.30
N ILE A 239 9.29 9.53 15.41
CA ILE A 239 8.74 8.26 15.89
C ILE A 239 8.10 8.41 17.28
N GLU A 240 8.74 9.16 18.18
CA GLU A 240 8.21 9.42 19.53
C GLU A 240 6.91 10.24 19.54
N LYS A 241 6.62 10.98 18.47
CA LYS A 241 5.39 11.75 18.30
C LYS A 241 4.27 10.96 17.60
N CYS A 242 4.60 9.82 16.99
CA CYS A 242 3.62 8.98 16.31
C CYS A 242 2.86 8.10 17.32
N GLU A 243 1.53 8.24 17.34
CA GLU A 243 0.66 7.40 18.17
C GLU A 243 0.80 5.91 17.84
N GLY A 244 1.06 5.09 18.85
CA GLY A 244 1.20 3.63 18.71
C GLY A 244 2.47 3.20 17.95
N SER A 245 3.53 4.02 17.97
CA SER A 245 4.84 3.66 17.44
C SER A 245 5.43 2.42 18.08
N SER A 246 5.26 2.22 19.40
CA SER A 246 5.68 1.00 20.10
C SER A 246 4.99 -0.26 19.56
N TYR A 247 3.69 -0.15 19.26
CA TYR A 247 2.92 -1.24 18.68
C TYR A 247 3.37 -1.55 17.25
N ALA A 248 3.60 -0.52 16.43
CA ALA A 248 4.14 -0.69 15.08
C ALA A 248 5.53 -1.36 15.09
N PHE A 249 6.38 -1.00 16.06
CA PHE A 249 7.69 -1.63 16.24
C PHE A 249 7.56 -3.13 16.59
N ASP A 250 6.69 -3.48 17.54
CA ASP A 250 6.40 -4.88 17.89
C ASP A 250 5.87 -5.69 16.69
N GLN A 251 4.99 -5.10 15.86
CA GLN A 251 4.54 -5.74 14.62
C GLN A 251 5.67 -5.95 13.62
N ALA A 252 6.55 -4.96 13.44
CA ALA A 252 7.71 -5.07 12.56
C ALA A 252 8.65 -6.20 13.02
N GLU A 253 8.95 -6.28 14.32
CA GLU A 253 9.74 -7.36 14.90
C GLU A 253 9.11 -8.74 14.69
N LYS A 254 7.79 -8.87 14.86
CA LYS A 254 7.08 -10.14 14.61
C LYS A 254 7.11 -10.55 13.14
N LEU A 255 6.93 -9.60 12.22
CA LEU A 255 7.03 -9.84 10.78
C LEU A 255 8.46 -10.26 10.40
N PHE A 256 9.47 -9.57 10.90
CA PHE A 256 10.88 -9.93 10.68
C PHE A 256 11.17 -11.34 11.21
N ASN A 257 10.76 -11.65 12.44
CA ASN A 257 10.93 -12.98 13.04
C ASN A 257 10.21 -14.07 12.24
N TYR A 258 9.03 -13.79 11.69
CA TYR A 258 8.30 -14.73 10.84
C TYR A 258 9.08 -15.05 9.55
N VAL A 259 9.68 -14.05 8.91
CA VAL A 259 10.47 -14.21 7.68
C VAL A 259 11.74 -15.04 7.94
N ILE A 260 12.56 -14.63 8.92
CA ILE A 260 13.85 -15.31 9.20
C ILE A 260 13.70 -16.74 9.71
N GLN A 261 12.57 -17.09 10.32
CA GLN A 261 12.30 -18.46 10.78
C GLN A 261 11.98 -19.41 9.63
N ARG A 262 11.51 -18.88 8.49
CA ARG A 262 11.18 -19.66 7.29
C ARG A 262 12.32 -19.73 6.26
N ASP A 263 13.42 -19.00 6.49
CA ASP A 263 14.68 -19.12 5.74
C ASP A 263 15.59 -20.26 6.22
N LYS A 264 15.20 -20.97 7.29
CA LYS A 264 15.90 -22.16 7.83
C LYS A 264 15.20 -23.44 7.42
#